data_AF-A0A2S4LTQ0-F1
#
_entry.id   AF-A0A2S4LTQ0-F1
#
_cell.length_a   1.000
_cell.length_b   1.000
_cell.length_c   1.000
_cell.angle_alpha   90.00
_cell.angle_beta   90.00
_cell.angle_gamma   90.00
#
_symmetry.space_group_name_H-M   'P 1'
#
loop_
_entity.id
_entity.type
_entity.pdbx_description
1 polymer ?
#
loop_
_entity_poly.entity_id
_entity_poly.type
_entity_poly.pdbx_seq_one_letter_code
_entity_poly.pdbx_strand_id
1 'polypeptide(L)'
;MDHLADVKKFAKKPLNEAAFAGMSKSYALVMGKADTRYVACSDPAELDRVRENFLKKKLGLKTADLDASIKATCEHMKADKTKSRLTFYYLLAEHYGKLDLFVKK
;
A
#
# COMPACT_ATOMS: atom_id res chain seq x y z
N MET A 1 -10.06 -11.34 6.63
CA MET A 1 -8.79 -10.66 6.35
C MET A 1 -8.67 -9.52 7.33
N ASP A 2 -7.71 -9.61 8.23
CA ASP A 2 -7.45 -8.58 9.24
C ASP A 2 -6.34 -7.67 8.70
N HIS A 3 -6.75 -6.61 8.02
CA HIS A 3 -5.83 -5.64 7.41
C HIS A 3 -4.96 -4.92 8.47
N LEU A 4 -5.46 -4.81 9.70
CA LEU A 4 -4.73 -4.19 10.80
C LEU A 4 -3.58 -5.10 11.25
N ALA A 5 -3.85 -6.40 11.39
CA ALA A 5 -2.82 -7.38 11.72
C ALA A 5 -1.71 -7.44 10.65
N ASP A 6 -2.07 -7.39 9.37
CA ASP A 6 -1.11 -7.37 8.28
C ASP A 6 -0.22 -6.12 8.33
N VAL A 7 -0.80 -4.93 8.51
CA VAL A 7 -0.01 -3.69 8.61
C VAL A 7 0.93 -3.76 9.82
N LYS A 8 0.44 -4.20 10.99
CA LYS A 8 1.29 -4.36 12.19
C LYS A 8 2.43 -5.35 11.98
N LYS A 9 2.21 -6.39 11.17
CA LYS A 9 3.22 -7.41 10.86
C LYS A 9 4.33 -6.87 9.94
N PHE A 10 3.98 -6.04 8.96
CA PHE A 10 4.93 -5.63 7.91
C PHE A 10 5.49 -4.21 8.08
N ALA A 11 4.81 -3.33 8.80
CA ALA A 11 5.26 -1.95 9.01
C ALA A 11 6.59 -1.92 9.74
N LYS A 12 7.48 -1.00 9.32
CA LYS A 12 8.79 -0.83 9.95
C LYS A 12 8.70 0.02 11.21
N LYS A 13 7.72 0.93 11.26
CA LYS A 13 7.48 1.82 12.40
C LYS A 13 6.25 1.34 13.17
N PRO A 14 6.08 1.80 14.43
CA PRO A 14 4.81 1.65 15.12
C PRO A 14 3.67 2.16 14.23
N LEU A 15 2.55 1.42 14.25
CA LEU A 15 1.38 1.73 13.44
C LEU A 15 0.91 3.17 13.67
N ASN A 16 0.78 3.93 12.58
CA ASN A 16 0.05 5.19 12.61
C ASN A 16 -1.45 4.88 12.46
N GLU A 17 -2.15 4.79 13.59
CA GLU A 17 -3.57 4.42 13.65
C GLU A 17 -4.48 5.39 12.90
N ALA A 18 -4.18 6.69 12.97
CA ALA A 18 -4.98 7.71 12.29
C ALA A 18 -4.87 7.60 10.77
N ALA A 19 -3.64 7.39 10.26
CA ALA A 19 -3.41 7.13 8.84
C ALA A 19 -4.08 5.81 8.41
N PHE A 20 -3.92 4.74 9.18
CA PHE A 20 -4.57 3.46 8.89
C PHE A 20 -6.09 3.57 8.84
N ALA A 21 -6.70 4.29 9.79
CA ALA A 21 -8.15 4.53 9.81
C ALA A 21 -8.61 5.33 8.59
N GLY A 22 -7.87 6.37 8.20
CA GLY A 22 -8.18 7.16 7.01
C GLY A 22 -8.03 6.39 5.70
N MET A 23 -6.99 5.56 5.58
CA MET A 23 -6.81 4.65 4.44
C MET A 23 -7.91 3.58 4.41
N SER A 24 -8.23 2.96 5.54
CA SER A 24 -9.29 1.95 5.64
C SER A 24 -10.64 2.49 5.16
N LYS A 25 -10.97 3.73 5.53
CA LYS A 25 -12.17 4.43 5.03
C LYS A 25 -12.08 4.71 3.53
N SER A 26 -10.94 5.22 3.05
CA SER A 26 -10.76 5.62 1.64
C SER A 26 -10.74 4.44 0.67
N TYR A 27 -10.26 3.28 1.12
CA TYR A 27 -10.10 2.07 0.32
C TYR A 27 -11.12 0.98 0.67
N ALA A 28 -12.17 1.29 1.43
CA ALA A 28 -13.19 0.31 1.85
C ALA A 28 -13.81 -0.46 0.67
N LEU A 29 -14.16 0.25 -0.42
CA LEU A 29 -14.71 -0.37 -1.64
C LEU A 29 -13.70 -1.27 -2.36
N VAL A 30 -12.41 -0.91 -2.33
CA VAL A 30 -11.33 -1.69 -2.94
C VAL A 30 -11.10 -2.97 -2.15
N MET A 31 -11.17 -2.92 -0.82
CA MET A 31 -11.04 -4.11 0.03
C MET A 31 -12.24 -5.04 -0.05
N GLY A 32 -13.43 -4.49 -0.36
CA GLY A 32 -14.68 -5.25 -0.46
C GLY A 32 -14.79 -6.14 -1.70
N LYS A 33 -13.94 -5.94 -2.72
CA LYS A 33 -13.98 -6.76 -3.95
C LYS A 33 -12.73 -7.65 -4.07
N ALA A 34 -12.94 -8.91 -4.41
CA ALA A 34 -11.88 -9.92 -4.45
C ALA A 34 -10.79 -9.63 -5.51
N ASP A 35 -11.18 -9.02 -6.63
CA ASP A 35 -10.35 -8.65 -7.76
C ASP A 35 -9.42 -7.46 -7.49
N THR A 36 -9.82 -6.54 -6.61
CA THR A 36 -9.07 -5.29 -6.36
C THR A 36 -8.38 -5.24 -4.99
N ARG A 37 -8.72 -6.15 -4.06
CA ARG A 37 -8.18 -6.13 -2.70
C ARG A 37 -6.73 -6.58 -2.56
N TYR A 38 -6.14 -7.18 -3.59
CA TYR A 38 -4.77 -7.70 -3.58
C TYR A 38 -3.88 -6.99 -4.61
N VAL A 39 -2.56 -7.13 -4.43
CA VAL A 39 -1.55 -6.71 -5.40
C VAL A 39 -0.85 -7.94 -5.97
N ALA A 40 -1.04 -8.18 -7.26
CA ALA A 40 -0.38 -9.25 -8.00
C ALA A 40 1.04 -8.83 -8.39
N CYS A 41 2.03 -9.12 -7.54
CA CYS A 41 3.43 -8.74 -7.77
C CYS A 41 4.10 -9.39 -9.01
N SER A 42 3.48 -10.41 -9.59
CA SER A 42 3.93 -11.05 -10.83
C SER A 42 3.29 -10.45 -12.10
N ASP A 43 2.32 -9.55 -11.95
CA ASP A 43 1.64 -8.88 -13.07
C ASP A 43 2.25 -7.48 -13.27
N PRO A 44 3.00 -7.24 -14.37
CA PRO A 44 3.58 -5.93 -14.65
C PRO A 44 2.54 -4.81 -14.76
N ALA A 45 1.36 -5.08 -15.33
CA ALA A 45 0.32 -4.08 -15.49
C ALA A 45 -0.28 -3.67 -14.13
N GLU A 46 -0.33 -4.60 -13.18
CA GLU A 46 -0.69 -4.29 -11.81
C GLU A 46 0.34 -3.37 -11.15
N LEU A 47 1.63 -3.65 -11.30
CA LEU A 47 2.70 -2.81 -10.75
C LEU A 47 2.68 -1.39 -11.35
N ASP A 48 2.42 -1.28 -12.65
CA ASP A 48 2.23 0.00 -13.33
C ASP A 48 1.05 0.79 -12.76
N ARG A 49 -0.08 0.13 -12.47
CA ARG A 49 -1.23 0.79 -11.82
C ARG A 49 -0.87 1.31 -10.43
N VAL A 50 -0.07 0.57 -9.66
CA VAL A 50 0.42 1.03 -8.35
C VAL A 50 1.32 2.25 -8.52
N ARG A 51 2.27 2.21 -9.47
CA ARG A 51 3.17 3.34 -9.76
C ARG A 51 2.40 4.59 -10.19
N GLU A 52 1.56 4.49 -11.20
CA GLU A 52 0.89 5.65 -11.79
C GLU A 52 -0.20 6.21 -10.89
N ASN A 53 -1.05 5.36 -10.32
CA ASN A 53 -2.22 5.85 -9.59
C ASN A 53 -1.94 6.08 -8.10
N PHE A 54 -1.14 5.23 -7.46
CA PHE A 54 -0.85 5.39 -6.05
C PHE A 54 0.40 6.27 -5.84
N LEU A 55 1.56 5.87 -6.34
CA LEU A 55 2.81 6.60 -6.07
C LEU A 55 2.83 7.99 -6.72
N LYS A 56 2.51 8.09 -8.02
CA LYS A 56 2.54 9.38 -8.72
C LYS A 56 1.33 10.24 -8.40
N LYS A 57 0.10 9.76 -8.66
CA LYS A 57 -1.12 10.58 -8.45
C LYS A 57 -1.47 10.78 -6.98
N LYS A 58 -1.52 9.71 -6.17
CA LYS A 58 -1.98 9.81 -4.77
C LYS A 58 -0.92 10.36 -3.83
N LEU A 59 0.33 9.91 -3.93
CA LEU A 59 1.44 10.38 -3.07
C LEU A 59 2.21 11.57 -3.64
N GLY A 60 1.97 11.94 -4.91
CA GLY A 60 2.59 13.10 -5.55
C GLY A 60 4.07 12.90 -5.89
N LEU A 61 4.54 11.67 -6.02
CA LEU A 61 5.96 11.38 -6.29
C LEU A 61 6.28 11.57 -7.78
N LYS A 62 7.45 12.16 -8.07
CA LYS A 62 7.93 12.44 -9.44
C LYS A 62 9.28 11.79 -9.76
N THR A 63 9.79 10.94 -8.87
CA THR A 63 11.11 10.34 -8.97
C THR A 63 11.13 9.18 -9.96
N ALA A 64 12.31 8.86 -10.51
CA ALA A 64 12.49 7.73 -11.42
C ALA A 64 12.46 6.37 -10.69
N ASP A 65 12.78 6.32 -9.38
CA ASP A 65 13.01 5.06 -8.66
C ASP A 65 11.76 4.45 -7.99
N LEU A 66 10.57 4.68 -8.57
CA LEU A 66 9.32 4.17 -8.00
C LEU A 66 9.20 2.64 -8.15
N ASP A 67 9.71 2.09 -9.25
CA ASP A 67 9.64 0.66 -9.53
C ASP A 67 10.45 -0.18 -8.54
N ALA A 68 11.60 0.34 -8.08
CA ALA A 68 12.41 -0.35 -7.08
C ALA A 68 11.67 -0.45 -5.74
N SER A 69 10.98 0.61 -5.31
CA SER A 69 10.19 0.60 -4.06
C SER A 69 9.02 -0.41 -4.11
N ILE A 70 8.37 -0.53 -5.28
CA ILE A 70 7.30 -1.50 -5.50
C ILE A 70 7.87 -2.91 -5.42
N LYS A 71 8.97 -3.19 -6.13
CA LYS A 71 9.62 -4.51 -6.09
C LYS A 71 10.11 -4.87 -4.68
N ALA A 72 10.70 -3.92 -3.96
CA ALA A 72 11.14 -4.11 -2.58
C ALA A 72 9.96 -4.46 -1.66
N THR A 73 8.81 -3.79 -1.83
CA THR A 73 7.58 -4.09 -1.06
C THR A 73 7.02 -5.47 -1.43
N CYS A 74 7.07 -5.85 -2.70
CA CYS A 74 6.69 -7.18 -3.17
C CYS A 74 7.54 -8.30 -2.54
N GLU A 75 8.85 -8.11 -2.45
CA GLU A 75 9.76 -9.06 -1.79
C GLU A 75 9.52 -9.09 -0.27
N HIS A 76 9.33 -7.93 0.36
CA HIS A 76 9.02 -7.85 1.80
C HIS A 76 7.75 -8.62 2.17
N MET A 77 6.73 -8.58 1.30
CA MET A 77 5.46 -9.30 1.49
C MET A 77 5.44 -10.69 0.82
N LYS A 78 6.58 -11.25 0.40
CA LYS A 78 6.61 -12.48 -0.42
C LYS A 78 5.92 -13.67 0.24
N ALA A 79 6.07 -13.83 1.55
CA ALA A 79 5.45 -14.89 2.34
C ALA A 79 3.92 -14.76 2.46
N ASP A 80 3.36 -13.57 2.23
CA ASP A 80 1.93 -13.35 2.18
C ASP A 80 1.40 -13.70 0.78
N LYS A 81 0.55 -14.73 0.71
CA LYS A 81 -0.09 -15.18 -0.54
C LYS A 81 -1.18 -14.24 -1.01
N THR A 82 -1.65 -13.36 -0.13
CA THR A 82 -2.82 -12.50 -0.27
C THR A 82 -2.46 -11.03 -0.12
N LYS A 83 -1.23 -10.65 -0.54
CA LYS A 83 -0.61 -9.32 -0.46
C LYS A 83 -1.64 -8.20 -0.50
N SER A 84 -2.11 -7.83 0.68
CA SER A 84 -3.27 -6.93 0.79
C SER A 84 -2.92 -5.58 0.19
N ARG A 85 -3.76 -5.06 -0.71
CA ARG A 85 -3.51 -3.77 -1.36
C ARG A 85 -3.47 -2.62 -0.35
N LEU A 86 -4.30 -2.65 0.69
CA LEU A 86 -4.26 -1.66 1.76
C LEU A 86 -2.91 -1.69 2.47
N THR A 87 -2.45 -2.88 2.87
CA THR A 87 -1.14 -3.06 3.50
C THR A 87 -0.01 -2.60 2.59
N PHE A 88 -0.04 -3.01 1.32
CA PHE A 88 0.96 -2.62 0.31
C PHE A 88 1.05 -1.09 0.17
N TYR A 89 -0.11 -0.41 0.09
CA TYR A 89 -0.18 1.04 0.01
C TYR A 89 0.30 1.72 1.29
N TYR A 90 -0.03 1.17 2.44
CA TYR A 90 0.45 1.68 3.72
C TYR A 90 1.98 1.63 3.80
N LEU A 91 2.59 0.50 3.41
CA LEU A 91 4.06 0.33 3.45
C LEU A 91 4.77 1.28 2.49
N LEU A 92 4.23 1.50 1.29
CA LEU A 92 4.76 2.48 0.35
C LEU A 92 4.63 3.92 0.90
N ALA A 93 3.49 4.27 1.47
CA ALA A 93 3.30 5.58 2.08
C ALA A 93 4.23 5.77 3.30
N GLU A 94 4.45 4.74 4.12
CA GLU A 94 5.41 4.74 5.21
C GLU A 94 6.83 4.95 4.70
N HIS A 95 7.25 4.20 3.67
CA HIS A 95 8.57 4.28 3.08
C HIS A 95 8.92 5.70 2.60
N TYR A 96 7.95 6.40 1.99
CA TYR A 96 8.13 7.76 1.50
C TYR A 96 7.78 8.86 2.52
N GLY A 97 7.42 8.50 3.76
CA GLY A 97 7.03 9.48 4.79
C GLY A 97 5.75 10.26 4.45
N LYS A 98 4.80 9.62 3.76
CA LYS A 98 3.57 10.21 3.24
C LYS A 98 2.30 9.74 3.97
N LEU A 99 2.43 9.08 5.13
CA LEU A 99 1.27 8.61 5.91
C LEU A 99 0.34 9.74 6.34
N ASP A 100 0.88 10.94 6.56
CA ASP A 100 0.11 12.12 6.97
C ASP A 100 -0.93 12.56 5.94
N LEU A 101 -0.76 12.18 4.66
CA LEU A 101 -1.78 12.42 3.61
C LEU A 101 -3.10 11.67 3.87
N PHE A 102 -3.07 10.66 4.74
CA PHE A 102 -4.21 9.82 5.06
C PHE A 102 -4.74 10.05 6.48
N VAL A 103 -4.10 10.91 7.27
CA VAL A 103 -4.65 11.34 8.56
C VAL A 103 -5.80 12.31 8.26
N LYS A 104 -7.03 11.89 8.56
CA LYS A 104 -8.19 12.80 8.45
C LYS A 104 -8.10 13.86 9.55
N LYS A 105 -8.23 15.12 9.15
CA LYS A 105 -8.48 16.23 10.09
C LYS A 105 -9.88 16.13 10.68
#